data_AF-A0A6G3ZD84-F1
#
_entry.id   AF-A0A6G3ZD84-F1
#
_cell.length_a   1.000
_cell.length_b   1.000
_cell.length_c   1.000
_cell.angle_alpha   90.00
_cell.angle_beta   90.00
_cell.angle_gamma   90.00
#
_symmetry.space_group_name_H-M   'P 1'
#
loop_
_entity.id
_entity.type
_entity.pdbx_description
1 polymer ?
#
loop_
_entity_poly.entity_id
_entity_poly.type
_entity_poly.pdbx_seq_one_letter_code
_entity_poly.pdbx_strand_id
1 'polypeptide(L)'
;WLIREADTEAELAGVMAHEVGHVVGRHAINQMREITLANGIAGALGVSEDDLVNIGVQLALFLPNSRGAEYEADELGYENMGAAGYDQRGLITFMEKLAEGNSPPEFFSTHPDPDNRVNRLQGMYEESHQANATDGNNTQVYQSRISGL
;
A
#
# COMPACT_ATOMS: atom_id res chain seq x y z
N TRP A 1 7.85 6.28 -11.04
CA TRP A 1 7.46 6.59 -9.66
C TRP A 1 6.50 5.48 -9.24
N LEU A 2 6.98 4.40 -8.61
CA LEU A 2 6.28 3.10 -8.39
C LEU A 2 5.95 2.27 -9.65
N ILE A 3 5.25 2.80 -10.66
CA ILE A 3 4.93 2.05 -11.91
C ILE A 3 6.19 1.57 -12.65
N ARG A 4 7.23 2.41 -12.66
CA ARG A 4 8.54 2.07 -13.25
C ARG A 4 9.41 1.22 -12.35
N GLU A 5 9.05 1.14 -11.06
CA GLU A 5 9.78 0.33 -10.10
C GLU A 5 9.27 -1.10 -10.13
N ALA A 6 7.99 -1.33 -10.40
CA ALA A 6 7.44 -2.66 -10.62
C ALA A 6 8.03 -3.32 -11.89
N ASP A 7 8.37 -4.60 -11.79
CA ASP A 7 8.87 -5.42 -12.90
C ASP A 7 7.78 -6.30 -13.51
N THR A 8 6.69 -6.51 -12.76
CA THR A 8 5.55 -7.32 -13.20
C THR A 8 4.23 -6.58 -12.95
N GLU A 9 3.18 -7.01 -13.64
CA GLU A 9 1.83 -6.47 -13.42
C GLU A 9 1.33 -6.83 -12.01
N ALA A 10 1.71 -8.00 -11.49
CA ALA A 10 1.39 -8.44 -10.14
C ALA A 10 2.02 -7.53 -9.06
N GLU A 11 3.25 -7.07 -9.27
CA GLU A 11 3.89 -6.09 -8.37
C GLU A 11 3.18 -4.75 -8.39
N LEU A 12 2.84 -4.24 -9.57
CA LEU A 12 2.05 -3.02 -9.69
C LEU A 12 0.67 -3.18 -9.03
N ALA A 13 0.01 -4.31 -9.29
CA ALA A 13 -1.28 -4.64 -8.67
C ALA A 13 -1.17 -4.71 -7.15
N GLY A 14 -0.05 -5.23 -6.61
CA GLY A 14 0.21 -5.27 -5.18
C GLY A 14 0.26 -3.90 -4.55
N VAL A 15 1.03 -2.98 -5.12
CA VAL A 15 1.09 -1.59 -4.63
C VAL A 15 -0.29 -0.94 -4.69
N MET A 16 -0.99 -1.08 -5.82
CA MET A 16 -2.34 -0.51 -5.96
C MET A 16 -3.33 -1.11 -4.96
N ALA A 17 -3.26 -2.42 -4.70
CA ALA A 17 -4.10 -3.09 -3.73
C ALA A 17 -3.81 -2.63 -2.30
N HIS A 18 -2.54 -2.39 -1.96
CA HIS A 18 -2.13 -1.80 -0.69
C HIS A 18 -2.70 -0.37 -0.51
N GLU A 19 -2.60 0.49 -1.53
CA GLU A 19 -3.20 1.84 -1.47
C GLU A 19 -4.73 1.79 -1.30
N VAL A 20 -5.39 0.87 -2.01
CA VAL A 20 -6.83 0.62 -1.82
C VAL A 20 -7.11 0.10 -0.40
N GLY A 21 -6.22 -0.72 0.17
CA GLY A 21 -6.26 -1.16 1.56
C GLY A 21 -6.31 0.03 2.55
N HIS A 22 -5.50 1.07 2.34
CA HIS A 22 -5.58 2.29 3.15
C HIS A 22 -6.94 3.02 3.05
N VAL A 23 -7.53 3.05 1.86
CA VAL A 23 -8.85 3.65 1.63
C VAL A 23 -9.94 2.84 2.35
N VAL A 24 -9.91 1.51 2.21
CA VAL A 24 -10.87 0.59 2.86
C VAL A 24 -10.75 0.67 4.39
N GLY A 25 -9.52 0.65 4.92
CA GLY A 25 -9.21 0.79 6.35
C GLY A 25 -9.45 2.20 6.90
N ARG A 26 -9.76 3.18 6.04
CA ARG A 26 -10.00 4.59 6.40
C ARG A 26 -8.83 5.21 7.18
N HIS A 27 -7.60 4.80 6.87
CA HIS A 27 -6.41 5.18 7.65
C HIS A 27 -6.17 6.69 7.70
N ALA A 28 -6.36 7.41 6.58
CA ALA A 28 -6.24 8.86 6.55
C ALA A 28 -7.27 9.57 7.47
N ILE A 29 -8.49 9.05 7.54
CA ILE A 29 -9.55 9.58 8.42
C ILE A 29 -9.19 9.32 9.89
N ASN A 30 -8.66 8.14 10.20
CA ASN A 30 -8.24 7.80 11.56
C ASN A 30 -7.05 8.66 12.01
N GLN A 31 -6.05 8.86 11.16
CA GLN A 31 -4.93 9.77 11.44
C GLN A 31 -5.41 11.21 11.67
N MET A 32 -6.35 11.70 10.84
CA MET A 32 -6.93 13.02 11.04
C MET A 32 -7.61 13.14 12.41
N ARG A 33 -8.36 12.12 12.84
CA ARG A 33 -9.01 12.09 14.16
C ARG A 33 -7.98 12.11 15.28
N GLU A 34 -6.91 11.31 15.18
CA GLU A 34 -5.84 11.27 16.19
C GLU A 34 -5.15 12.64 16.34
N ILE A 35 -4.80 13.29 15.23
CA ILE A 35 -4.20 14.63 15.24
C ILE A 35 -5.15 15.67 15.83
N THR A 36 -6.44 15.59 15.47
CA THR A 36 -7.47 16.50 15.98
C THR A 36 -7.63 16.38 17.50
N LEU A 37 -7.66 15.14 18.00
CA LEU A 37 -7.72 14.85 19.43
C LEU A 37 -6.45 15.30 20.15
N ALA A 38 -5.27 14.99 19.61
CA ALA A 38 -3.98 15.35 20.20
C ALA A 38 -3.79 16.87 20.31
N ASN A 39 -4.26 17.64 19.34
CA ASN A 39 -4.18 19.09 19.34
C ASN A 39 -5.32 19.78 20.12
N GLY A 40 -6.23 19.02 20.74
CA GLY A 40 -7.37 19.58 21.48
C GLY A 40 -8.39 20.31 20.60
N ILE A 41 -8.39 20.09 19.29
CA ILE A 41 -9.29 20.71 18.31
C ILE A 41 -10.59 19.90 18.23
N ALA A 42 -11.13 19.48 19.36
CA ALA A 42 -12.21 18.50 19.42
C ALA A 42 -13.61 19.06 19.07
N GLY A 43 -13.75 20.32 18.65
CA GLY A 43 -15.10 20.88 18.47
C GLY A 43 -15.28 22.18 17.70
N ALA A 44 -14.28 22.70 16.97
CA ALA A 44 -14.39 24.02 16.33
C ALA A 44 -14.49 23.99 14.80
N LEU A 45 -14.45 22.80 14.19
CA LEU A 45 -14.31 22.68 12.76
C LEU A 45 -15.69 22.69 12.10
N GLY A 46 -16.23 23.90 11.88
CA GLY A 46 -17.23 24.17 10.84
C GLY A 46 -16.65 23.98 9.43
N VAL A 47 -15.92 22.87 9.25
CA VAL A 47 -15.10 22.52 8.10
C VAL A 47 -16.03 21.90 7.08
N SER A 48 -15.93 22.39 5.84
CA SER A 48 -16.73 21.90 4.73
C SER A 48 -16.32 20.47 4.35
N GLU A 49 -17.18 19.75 3.63
CA GLU A 49 -16.81 18.44 3.06
C GLU A 49 -15.55 18.53 2.19
N ASP A 50 -15.41 19.61 1.41
CA ASP A 50 -14.24 19.85 0.56
C ASP A 50 -12.96 20.02 1.38
N ASP A 51 -13.02 20.74 2.50
CA ASP A 51 -11.87 20.92 3.38
C ASP A 51 -11.48 19.61 4.07
N LEU A 52 -12.45 18.77 4.46
CA LEU A 52 -12.18 17.44 5.02
C LEU A 52 -11.50 16.52 4.00
N VAL A 53 -11.95 16.54 2.74
CA VAL A 53 -11.32 15.78 1.65
C VAL A 53 -9.88 16.26 1.45
N ASN A 54 -9.65 17.58 1.40
CA ASN A 54 -8.31 18.14 1.20
C ASN A 54 -7.34 17.81 2.35
N ILE A 55 -7.80 17.87 3.60
CA ILE A 55 -7.01 17.44 4.76
C ILE A 55 -6.70 15.94 4.67
N GLY A 56 -7.70 15.12 4.35
CA GLY A 56 -7.53 13.68 4.17
C GLY A 56 -6.48 13.34 3.10
N VAL A 57 -6.51 14.04 1.97
CA VAL A 57 -5.52 13.88 0.88
C VAL A 57 -4.11 14.28 1.35
N GLN A 58 -3.96 15.42 2.05
CA GLN A 58 -2.64 15.82 2.55
C GLN A 58 -2.06 14.80 3.54
N LEU A 59 -2.88 14.27 4.44
CA LEU A 59 -2.44 13.26 5.39
C LEU A 59 -2.04 11.97 4.68
N ALA A 60 -2.83 11.51 3.71
CA ALA A 60 -2.52 10.31 2.95
C ALA A 60 -1.23 10.43 2.12
N LEU A 61 -0.91 11.62 1.59
CA LEU A 61 0.24 11.82 0.70
C LEU A 61 1.55 12.13 1.42
N PHE A 62 1.50 12.73 2.61
CA PHE A 62 2.71 13.32 3.22
C PHE A 62 3.00 12.84 4.63
N LEU A 63 2.01 12.27 5.34
CA LEU A 63 2.23 11.82 6.70
C LEU A 63 2.50 10.31 6.72
N PRO A 64 3.53 9.84 7.45
CA PRO A 64 3.76 8.42 7.59
C PRO A 64 2.60 7.76 8.30
N ASN A 65 2.10 6.67 7.71
CA ASN A 65 1.11 5.83 8.38
C ASN A 65 1.69 5.16 9.62
N SER A 66 0.79 4.74 10.52
CA SER A 66 1.18 3.90 11.65
C SER A 66 1.53 2.48 11.18
N ARG A 67 2.38 1.78 11.94
CA ARG A 67 2.71 0.36 11.65
C ARG A 67 1.45 -0.52 11.59
N GLY A 68 0.48 -0.26 12.45
CA GLY A 68 -0.80 -0.97 12.44
C GLY A 68 -1.58 -0.75 11.15
N ALA A 69 -1.63 0.49 10.66
CA ALA A 69 -2.28 0.84 9.40
C ALA A 69 -1.58 0.19 8.20
N GLU A 70 -0.24 0.13 8.19
CA GLU A 70 0.51 -0.57 7.14
C GLU A 70 0.22 -2.07 7.14
N TYR A 71 0.20 -2.72 8.32
CA TYR A 71 -0.13 -4.14 8.42
C TYR A 71 -1.56 -4.47 7.98
N GLU A 72 -2.53 -3.62 8.33
CA GLU A 72 -3.93 -3.80 7.90
C GLU A 72 -4.06 -3.57 6.39
N ALA A 73 -3.41 -2.55 5.83
CA ALA A 73 -3.41 -2.28 4.39
C ALA A 73 -2.76 -3.42 3.60
N ASP A 74 -1.69 -4.03 4.11
CA ASP A 74 -1.05 -5.22 3.54
C ASP A 74 -1.97 -6.42 3.52
N GLU A 75 -2.67 -6.68 4.61
CA GLU A 75 -3.58 -7.81 4.73
C GLU A 75 -4.75 -7.68 3.77
N LEU A 76 -5.41 -6.51 3.78
CA LEU A 76 -6.49 -6.20 2.85
C LEU A 76 -6.03 -6.21 1.40
N GLY A 77 -4.85 -5.65 1.12
CA GLY A 77 -4.26 -5.63 -0.22
C GLY A 77 -3.98 -7.05 -0.71
N TYR A 78 -3.33 -7.87 0.12
CA TYR A 78 -3.02 -9.27 -0.16
C TYR A 78 -4.30 -10.08 -0.47
N GLU A 79 -5.33 -9.98 0.37
CA GLU A 79 -6.61 -10.66 0.15
C GLU A 79 -7.30 -10.21 -1.14
N ASN A 80 -7.32 -8.89 -1.39
CA ASN A 80 -7.94 -8.31 -2.58
C ASN A 80 -7.20 -8.72 -3.87
N MET A 81 -5.87 -8.83 -3.86
CA MET A 81 -5.11 -9.36 -4.99
C MET A 81 -5.55 -10.79 -5.32
N GLY A 82 -5.63 -11.65 -4.31
CA GLY A 82 -6.04 -13.04 -4.48
C GLY A 82 -7.47 -13.14 -5.02
N ALA A 83 -8.39 -12.34 -4.47
CA ALA A 83 -9.78 -12.26 -4.95
C ALA A 83 -9.89 -11.75 -6.40
N ALA A 84 -8.97 -10.89 -6.83
CA ALA A 84 -8.88 -10.38 -8.19
C ALA A 84 -8.13 -11.30 -9.17
N GLY A 85 -7.55 -12.41 -8.69
CA GLY A 85 -6.83 -13.39 -9.51
C GLY A 85 -5.34 -13.10 -9.71
N TYR A 86 -4.82 -11.99 -9.16
CA TYR A 86 -3.41 -11.62 -9.25
C TYR A 86 -2.53 -12.45 -8.32
N ASP A 87 -1.31 -12.75 -8.77
CA ASP A 87 -0.30 -13.41 -7.96
C ASP A 87 0.06 -12.56 -6.73
N GLN A 88 -0.38 -13.01 -5.56
CA GLN A 88 -0.22 -12.27 -4.30
C GLN A 88 1.24 -12.10 -3.89
N ARG A 89 2.17 -12.88 -4.47
CA ARG A 89 3.61 -12.68 -4.27
C ARG A 89 4.09 -11.35 -4.83
N GLY A 90 3.36 -10.73 -5.76
CA GLY A 90 3.73 -9.42 -6.31
C GLY A 90 3.87 -8.34 -5.24
N LEU A 91 3.04 -8.35 -4.19
CA LEU A 91 3.19 -7.40 -3.09
C LEU A 91 4.47 -7.66 -2.27
N ILE A 92 4.81 -8.94 -2.06
CA ILE A 92 6.02 -9.37 -1.35
C ILE A 92 7.27 -8.96 -2.13
N THR A 93 7.37 -9.36 -3.41
CA THR A 93 8.56 -9.12 -4.23
C THR A 93 8.78 -7.64 -4.50
N PHE A 94 7.70 -6.85 -4.59
CA PHE A 94 7.81 -5.40 -4.70
C PHE A 94 8.43 -4.78 -3.44
N MET A 95 7.99 -5.17 -2.24
CA MET A 95 8.56 -4.66 -0.98
C MET A 95 10.02 -5.07 -0.78
N GLU A 96 10.35 -6.34 -1.07
CA GLU A 96 11.73 -6.85 -1.02
C GLU A 96 12.65 -6.01 -1.92
N LYS A 97 12.23 -5.77 -3.16
CA LYS A 97 12.99 -4.93 -4.09
C LYS A 97 13.22 -3.51 -3.57
N LEU A 98 12.20 -2.87 -3.01
CA LEU A 98 12.33 -1.54 -2.43
C LEU A 98 13.31 -1.53 -1.24
N ALA A 99 13.35 -2.62 -0.45
CA ALA A 99 14.25 -2.77 0.69
C ALA A 99 15.71 -3.01 0.28
N GLU A 100 15.95 -3.66 -0.85
CA GLU A 100 17.29 -3.93 -1.40
C GLU A 100 17.98 -2.70 -2.02
N GLY A 101 17.25 -1.60 -2.23
CA GLY A 101 17.79 -0.35 -2.79
C GLY A 101 18.83 0.33 -1.89
N ASN A 102 19.88 0.90 -2.49
CA ASN A 102 20.97 1.61 -1.79
C ASN A 102 20.54 2.87 -1.02
N SER A 103 19.29 3.30 -1.13
CA SER A 103 18.72 4.43 -0.38
C SER A 103 17.25 4.14 -0.11
N PRO A 104 16.70 4.50 1.07
CA PRO A 104 15.29 4.31 1.35
C PRO A 104 14.47 4.99 0.24
N PRO A 105 13.66 4.23 -0.53
CA PRO A 105 12.80 4.80 -1.52
C PRO A 105 11.86 5.83 -0.90
N GLU A 106 11.47 6.84 -1.67
CA GLU A 106 10.50 7.86 -1.24
C GLU A 106 9.21 7.23 -0.69
N PHE A 107 8.83 6.06 -1.23
CA PHE A 107 7.76 5.21 -0.72
C PHE A 107 7.86 4.92 0.79
N PHE A 108 9.04 4.59 1.32
CA PHE A 108 9.20 4.30 2.75
C PHE A 108 9.18 5.52 3.65
N SER A 109 9.13 6.74 3.08
CA SER A 109 8.95 7.95 3.87
C SER A 109 7.51 8.08 4.38
N THR A 110 6.54 7.54 3.64
CA THR A 110 5.13 7.49 4.03
C THR A 110 4.67 6.09 4.48
N HIS A 111 5.35 5.03 4.02
CA HIS A 111 5.04 3.63 4.32
C HIS A 111 6.19 2.93 5.08
N PRO A 112 6.29 3.08 6.41
CA PRO A 112 7.43 2.57 7.18
C PRO A 112 7.43 1.04 7.35
N ASP A 113 8.57 0.52 7.85
CA ASP A 113 8.75 -0.84 8.39
C ASP A 113 8.74 -2.02 7.38
N PRO A 114 9.51 -1.95 6.27
CA PRO A 114 9.44 -2.96 5.22
C PRO A 114 9.81 -4.38 5.67
N ASP A 115 10.87 -4.55 6.47
CA ASP A 115 11.37 -5.89 6.85
C ASP A 115 10.34 -6.72 7.62
N ASN A 116 9.63 -6.12 8.58
CA ASN A 116 8.60 -6.83 9.35
C ASN A 116 7.36 -7.14 8.50
N ARG A 117 7.04 -6.26 7.54
CA ARG A 117 5.91 -6.43 6.61
C ARG A 117 6.15 -7.55 5.61
N VAL A 118 7.36 -7.64 5.04
CA VAL A 118 7.76 -8.75 4.16
C VAL A 118 7.61 -10.09 4.88
N ASN A 119 8.17 -10.21 6.09
CA ASN A 119 8.06 -11.44 6.88
C ASN A 119 6.60 -11.83 7.17
N ARG A 120 5.74 -10.85 7.47
CA ARG A 120 4.32 -11.10 7.72
C ARG A 120 3.59 -11.58 6.46
N LEU A 121 3.80 -10.91 5.33
CA LEU A 121 3.19 -11.30 4.05
C LEU A 121 3.67 -12.67 3.57
N GLN A 122 4.94 -13.00 3.77
CA GLN A 122 5.48 -14.34 3.52
C GLN A 122 4.76 -15.38 4.37
N GLY A 123 4.58 -15.13 5.67
CA GLY A 123 3.80 -16.00 6.56
C GLY A 123 2.35 -16.19 6.08
N MET A 124 1.67 -15.11 5.68
CA MET A 124 0.33 -15.19 5.10
C MET A 124 0.29 -16.02 3.82
N TYR A 125 1.32 -15.92 2.97
CA TYR A 125 1.42 -16.71 1.75
C TYR A 125 1.63 -18.20 2.03
N GLU A 126 2.47 -18.53 3.01
CA GLU A 126 2.68 -19.91 3.45
C GLU A 126 1.43 -20.52 4.08
N GLU A 127 0.68 -19.74 4.86
CA GLU A 127 -0.55 -20.20 5.52
C GLU A 127 -1.73 -20.33 4.56
N SER A 128 -1.86 -19.41 3.61
CA SER A 128 -3.09 -19.28 2.81
C SER A 128 -3.11 -20.08 1.51
N HIS A 129 -1.95 -20.52 0.96
CA HIS A 129 -1.81 -21.36 -0.26
C HIS A 129 -3.04 -21.32 -1.20
N GLN A 130 -3.45 -20.13 -1.63
CA GLN A 130 -4.51 -19.94 -2.63
C GLN A 130 -3.90 -20.30 -3.99
N ALA A 131 -3.87 -21.60 -4.30
CA ALA A 131 -3.13 -22.18 -5.43
C ALA A 131 -3.55 -21.72 -6.85
N ASN A 132 -4.45 -20.74 -6.97
CA ASN A 132 -5.09 -20.39 -8.24
C ASN A 132 -4.82 -18.96 -8.74
N ALA A 133 -4.45 -18.02 -7.88
CA ALA A 133 -4.17 -16.64 -8.30
C ALA A 133 -2.72 -16.53 -8.78
N THR A 134 -2.53 -16.51 -10.10
CA THR A 134 -1.19 -16.56 -10.74
C THR A 134 -1.01 -15.50 -11.82
N ASP A 135 -1.99 -14.60 -11.98
CA ASP A 135 -1.95 -13.60 -13.04
C ASP A 135 -0.91 -12.51 -12.75
N GLY A 136 -0.42 -11.90 -13.82
CA GLY A 136 0.41 -10.70 -13.76
C GLY A 136 1.91 -10.90 -13.50
N ASN A 137 2.40 -12.14 -13.36
CA ASN A 137 3.80 -12.45 -13.07
C ASN A 137 4.76 -12.40 -14.28
N ASN A 138 4.27 -12.09 -15.49
CA ASN A 138 5.09 -12.08 -16.71
C ASN A 138 5.78 -10.71 -16.92
N THR A 139 7.07 -10.65 -16.57
CA THR A 139 7.91 -9.46 -16.74
C THR A 139 7.98 -8.97 -18.19
N GLN A 140 8.19 -9.86 -19.17
CA GLN A 140 8.36 -9.43 -20.56
C GLN A 140 7.09 -8.79 -21.12
N VAL A 141 5.93 -9.36 -20.80
CA VAL A 141 4.63 -8.80 -21.17
C VAL A 141 4.44 -7.43 -20.53
N TYR A 142 4.67 -7.32 -19.21
CA TYR A 142 4.54 -6.05 -18.50
C TYR A 142 5.45 -4.98 -19.10
N GLN A 143 6.75 -5.25 -19.21
CA GLN A 143 7.75 -4.34 -19.77
C GLN A 143 7.41 -3.91 -21.21
N SER A 144 6.94 -4.83 -22.06
CA SER A 144 6.52 -4.50 -23.43
C SER A 144 5.36 -3.49 -23.49
N ARG A 145 4.43 -3.56 -22.52
CA ARG A 145 3.28 -2.65 -22.44
C ARG A 145 3.70 -1.28 -21.93
N ILE A 146 4.55 -1.23 -20.90
CA ILE A 146 4.96 0.05 -20.29
C ILE A 146 6.05 0.79 -21.08
N SER A 147 6.86 0.09 -21.89
CA SER A 147 7.88 0.72 -22.74
C SER A 147 7.29 1.62 -23.83
N GLY A 148 6.00 1.44 -24.15
CA GLY A 148 5.27 2.25 -25.13
C GLY A 148 4.57 3.49 -24.55
N LEU A 149 4.67 3.73 -23.23
CA LEU A 149 4.10 4.86 -22.50
C LEU A 149 5.13 5.97 -22.27
#